data_AF-A0A3S4UP04-F1
#
_entry.id   AF-A0A3S4UP04-F1
#
_cell.length_a   1.000
_cell.length_b   1.000
_cell.length_c   1.000
_cell.angle_alpha   90.00
_cell.angle_beta   90.00
_cell.angle_gamma   90.00
#
_symmetry.space_group_name_H-M   'P 1'
#
loop_
_entity.id
_entity.type
_entity.pdbx_description
1 polymer ?
#
loop_
_entity_poly.entity_id
_entity_poly.type
_entity_poly.pdbx_seq_one_letter_code
_entity_poly.pdbx_strand_id
1 'polypeptide(L)'
;MTSGSIMRRINGEKFGRWSLRLDAAYCTVLGAAVALFAGRIAEGVALPALLIAAAGVAVVVWAGGIVWMLARLPLRSALRLVMVANLVAAIAVGFASATAATLLIVLAVVTVAIDIALFATSQAVALRALPVRG
;
A
#
# COMPACT_ATOMS: atom_id res chain seq x y z
N MET A 1 7.60 -35.01 9.04
CA MET A 1 7.20 -33.65 8.60
C MET A 1 7.17 -32.72 9.81
N THR A 2 8.31 -32.36 10.42
CA THR A 2 8.34 -32.45 11.90
C THR A 2 8.90 -31.27 12.71
N SER A 3 9.44 -30.20 12.13
CA SER A 3 9.65 -28.95 12.92
C SER A 3 9.91 -27.74 12.03
N GLY A 4 10.73 -27.91 10.99
CA GLY A 4 11.07 -26.83 10.05
C GLY A 4 9.86 -26.30 9.25
N SER A 5 8.88 -27.14 8.93
CA SER A 5 7.67 -26.74 8.20
C SER A 5 6.71 -25.91 9.07
N ILE A 6 6.60 -26.22 10.36
CA ILE A 6 5.76 -25.49 11.32
C ILE A 6 6.39 -24.11 11.59
N MET A 7 7.71 -24.07 11.78
CA MET A 7 8.44 -22.83 12.03
C MET A 7 8.37 -21.87 10.83
N ARG A 8 8.53 -22.38 9.60
CA ARG A 8 8.31 -21.57 8.37
C ARG A 8 6.89 -21.02 8.27
N ARG A 9 5.85 -21.79 8.63
CA ARG A 9 4.46 -21.32 8.62
C ARG A 9 4.23 -20.17 9.58
N ILE A 10 4.67 -20.33 10.83
CA ILE A 10 4.51 -19.29 11.86
C ILE A 10 5.24 -18.01 11.43
N ASN A 11 6.42 -18.13 10.83
CA ASN A 11 7.15 -16.99 10.30
C ASN A 11 6.41 -16.31 9.13
N GLY A 12 5.82 -17.07 8.21
CA GLY A 12 5.03 -16.52 7.10
C GLY A 12 3.77 -15.79 7.55
N GLU A 13 3.04 -16.32 8.54
CA GLU A 13 1.85 -15.66 9.08
C GLU A 13 2.18 -14.37 9.84
N LYS A 14 3.23 -14.41 10.67
CA LYS A 14 3.70 -13.22 11.40
C LYS A 14 4.18 -12.14 10.42
N PHE A 15 4.96 -12.53 9.42
CA PHE A 15 5.44 -11.64 8.36
C PHE A 15 4.29 -11.00 7.59
N GLY A 16 3.29 -11.79 7.16
CA GLY A 16 2.11 -11.27 6.45
C GLY A 16 1.29 -10.28 7.26
N ARG A 17 1.04 -10.55 8.55
CA ARG A 17 0.34 -9.60 9.43
C ARG A 17 1.15 -8.32 9.65
N TRP A 18 2.46 -8.45 9.80
CA TRP A 18 3.33 -7.29 10.01
C TRP A 18 3.43 -6.41 8.76
N SER A 19 3.56 -7.02 7.57
CA SER A 19 3.50 -6.33 6.28
C SER A 19 2.20 -5.53 6.13
N LEU A 20 1.04 -6.12 6.43
CA LEU A 20 -0.25 -5.41 6.36
C LEU A 20 -0.37 -4.28 7.40
N ARG A 21 0.20 -4.43 8.59
CA ARG A 21 0.21 -3.36 9.60
C ARG A 21 1.09 -2.20 9.19
N LEU A 22 2.27 -2.48 8.63
CA LEU A 22 3.14 -1.44 8.09
C LEU A 22 2.49 -0.72 6.92
N ASP A 23 1.86 -1.45 6.01
CA ASP A 23 1.13 -0.89 4.88
C ASP A 23 0.01 0.04 5.36
N ALA A 24 -0.80 -0.39 6.34
CA ALA A 24 -1.83 0.46 6.94
C ALA A 24 -1.24 1.71 7.62
N ALA A 25 -0.12 1.58 8.35
CA ALA A 25 0.54 2.72 8.97
C ALA A 25 1.09 3.70 7.93
N TYR A 26 1.74 3.19 6.88
CA TYR A 26 2.26 3.99 5.77
C TYR A 26 1.12 4.70 5.02
N CYS A 27 0.05 4.00 4.67
CA CYS A 27 -1.15 4.60 4.07
C CYS A 27 -1.75 5.69 4.95
N THR A 28 -1.81 5.49 6.27
CA THR A 28 -2.34 6.51 7.18
C THR A 28 -1.49 7.77 7.14
N VAL A 29 -0.16 7.63 7.29
CA VAL A 29 0.77 8.76 7.31
C VAL A 29 0.82 9.47 5.95
N LEU A 30 1.01 8.71 4.87
CA LEU A 30 1.08 9.26 3.52
C LEU A 30 -0.24 9.89 3.09
N GLY A 31 -1.36 9.21 3.31
CA GLY A 31 -2.69 9.71 2.98
C GLY A 31 -3.04 10.99 3.74
N ALA A 32 -2.71 11.05 5.04
CA ALA A 32 -2.89 12.25 5.84
C ALA A 32 -2.02 13.40 5.35
N ALA A 33 -0.74 13.14 5.06
CA ALA A 33 0.16 14.15 4.51
C ALA A 33 -0.35 14.68 3.15
N VAL A 34 -0.75 13.80 2.24
CA VAL A 34 -1.31 14.19 0.94
C VAL A 34 -2.58 15.02 1.11
N ALA A 35 -3.47 14.65 2.03
CA ALA A 35 -4.70 15.40 2.29
C ALA A 35 -4.42 16.80 2.88
N LEU A 36 -3.54 16.88 3.88
CA LEU A 36 -3.20 18.14 4.57
C LEU A 36 -2.43 19.10 3.67
N PHE A 37 -1.57 18.59 2.79
CA PHE A 37 -0.72 19.38 1.89
C PHE A 37 -1.24 19.44 0.45
N ALA A 38 -2.50 19.08 0.20
CA ALA A 38 -3.07 18.95 -1.14
C ALA A 38 -2.91 20.21 -2.01
N GLY A 39 -3.07 21.40 -1.44
CA GLY A 39 -2.89 22.66 -2.16
C GLY A 39 -1.44 22.86 -2.66
N ARG A 40 -0.45 22.52 -1.83
CA ARG A 40 0.97 22.60 -2.22
C ARG A 40 1.35 21.55 -3.24
N ILE A 41 0.78 20.36 -3.13
CA ILE A 41 0.99 19.28 -4.10
C ILE A 41 0.37 19.67 -5.46
N ALA A 42 -0.79 20.33 -5.47
CA ALA A 42 -1.46 20.80 -6.68
C ALA A 42 -0.66 21.86 -7.47
N GLU A 43 0.19 22.64 -6.79
CA GLU A 43 1.11 23.56 -7.47
C GLU A 43 2.22 22.80 -8.23
N GLY A 44 2.64 21.65 -7.70
CA GLY A 44 3.70 20.83 -8.29
C GLY A 44 3.21 19.76 -9.26
N VAL A 45 1.96 19.34 -9.14
CA VAL A 45 1.32 18.29 -9.93
C VAL A 45 0.05 18.91 -10.49
N ALA A 46 -0.07 19.01 -11.81
CA ALA A 46 -1.14 19.75 -12.52
C ALA A 46 -2.54 19.10 -12.39
N LEU A 47 -2.96 18.85 -11.15
CA LEU A 47 -4.18 18.20 -10.73
C LEU A 47 -4.93 19.12 -9.75
N PRO A 48 -6.27 19.11 -9.78
CA PRO A 48 -7.08 19.83 -8.80
C PRO A 48 -6.75 19.43 -7.35
N ALA A 49 -6.55 20.42 -6.48
CA ALA A 49 -6.27 20.20 -5.06
C ALA A 49 -7.36 19.35 -4.37
N LEU A 50 -8.63 19.50 -4.77
CA LEU A 50 -9.73 18.70 -4.23
C LEU A 50 -9.58 17.20 -4.56
N LEU A 51 -9.11 16.86 -5.77
CA LEU A 51 -8.86 15.47 -6.15
C LEU A 51 -7.69 14.88 -5.34
N ILE A 52 -6.63 15.66 -5.13
CA ILE A 52 -5.49 15.24 -4.29
C ILE A 52 -5.93 15.03 -2.84
N ALA A 53 -6.69 15.96 -2.27
CA ALA A 53 -7.21 15.86 -0.92
C ALA A 53 -8.14 14.64 -0.75
N ALA A 54 -9.06 14.45 -1.69
CA ALA A 54 -9.98 13.31 -1.70
C ALA A 54 -9.21 11.98 -1.79
N ALA A 55 -8.18 11.90 -2.63
CA ALA A 55 -7.32 10.72 -2.73
C ALA A 55 -6.60 10.44 -1.40
N GLY A 56 -6.02 11.46 -0.76
CA GLY A 56 -5.37 11.32 0.54
C GLY A 56 -6.34 10.79 1.62
N VAL A 57 -7.54 11.37 1.71
CA VAL A 57 -8.60 10.90 2.63
C VAL A 57 -9.01 9.47 2.34
N ALA A 58 -9.21 9.11 1.05
CA ALA A 58 -9.56 7.75 0.66
C ALA A 58 -8.48 6.74 1.08
N VAL A 59 -7.19 7.09 0.99
CA VAL A 59 -6.07 6.25 1.46
C VAL A 59 -6.08 6.08 2.98
N VAL A 60 -6.41 7.13 3.75
CA VAL A 60 -6.55 7.02 5.22
C VAL A 60 -7.73 6.11 5.60
N VAL A 61 -8.87 6.26 4.93
CA VAL A 61 -10.04 5.39 5.13
C VAL A 61 -9.68 3.94 4.78
N TRP A 62 -8.93 3.73 3.70
CA TRP A 62 -8.44 2.41 3.29
C TRP A 62 -7.54 1.77 4.35
N ALA A 63 -6.66 2.54 5.00
CA ALA A 63 -5.85 2.03 6.10
C ALA A 63 -6.70 1.47 7.25
N GLY A 64 -7.81 2.15 7.59
CA GLY A 64 -8.81 1.63 8.52
C GLY A 64 -9.44 0.32 8.02
N GLY A 65 -9.73 0.24 6.72
CA GLY A 65 -10.16 -0.98 6.04
C GLY A 65 -9.18 -2.14 6.20
N ILE A 66 -7.87 -1.90 6.07
CA ILE A 66 -6.84 -2.93 6.27
C ILE A 66 -6.87 -3.46 7.70
N VAL A 67 -6.94 -2.59 8.70
CA VAL A 67 -7.01 -2.98 10.11
C VAL A 67 -8.28 -3.80 10.39
N TRP A 68 -9.41 -3.40 9.83
CA TRP A 68 -10.66 -4.16 9.90
C TRP A 68 -10.54 -5.53 9.24
N MET A 69 -9.94 -5.62 8.03
CA MET A 69 -9.70 -6.87 7.33
C MET A 69 -8.82 -7.83 8.14
N LEU A 70 -7.78 -7.31 8.81
CA LEU A 70 -6.94 -8.12 9.71
C LEU A 70 -7.71 -8.74 10.89
N ALA A 71 -8.81 -8.11 11.32
CA ALA A 71 -9.65 -8.60 12.40
C ALA A 71 -10.76 -9.56 11.92
N ARG A 72 -11.19 -9.47 10.66
CA ARG A 72 -12.39 -10.16 10.16
C ARG A 72 -12.15 -11.19 9.06
N LEU A 73 -11.09 -11.04 8.28
CA LEU A 73 -10.82 -11.87 7.10
C LEU A 73 -9.66 -12.84 7.35
N PRO A 74 -9.63 -13.98 6.63
CA PRO A 74 -8.45 -14.82 6.61
C PRO A 74 -7.28 -14.06 5.98
N LEU A 75 -6.08 -14.20 6.57
CA LEU A 75 -4.87 -13.47 6.19
C LEU A 75 -4.56 -13.53 4.69
N ARG A 76 -4.83 -14.67 4.04
CA ARG A 76 -4.61 -14.86 2.61
C ARG A 76 -5.50 -13.95 1.76
N SER A 77 -6.77 -13.77 2.12
CA SER A 77 -7.69 -12.89 1.39
C SER A 77 -7.31 -11.42 1.59
N ALA A 78 -7.00 -11.03 2.82
CA ALA A 78 -6.54 -9.67 3.13
C ALA A 78 -5.27 -9.32 2.35
N LEU A 79 -4.24 -10.18 2.37
CA LEU A 79 -3.01 -9.98 1.61
C LEU A 79 -3.26 -9.86 0.11
N ARG A 80 -4.12 -10.69 -0.47
CA ARG A 80 -4.41 -10.64 -1.92
C ARG A 80 -5.12 -9.34 -2.30
N LEU A 81 -6.09 -8.92 -1.50
CA LEU A 81 -6.88 -7.72 -1.75
C LEU A 81 -6.00 -6.46 -1.66
N VAL A 82 -5.16 -6.37 -0.62
CA VAL A 82 -4.22 -5.26 -0.45
C VAL A 82 -3.15 -5.26 -1.55
N MET A 83 -2.62 -6.42 -1.93
CA MET A 83 -1.66 -6.52 -3.04
C MET A 83 -2.23 -5.99 -4.36
N VAL A 84 -3.48 -6.33 -4.69
CA VAL A 84 -4.14 -5.81 -5.89
C VAL A 84 -4.35 -4.30 -5.79
N ALA A 85 -4.81 -3.81 -4.64
CA ALA A 85 -5.00 -2.38 -4.41
C ALA A 85 -3.70 -1.60 -4.55
N ASN A 86 -2.60 -2.08 -3.95
CA ASN A 86 -1.29 -1.45 -4.05
C ASN A 86 -0.75 -1.50 -5.48
N LEU A 87 -0.96 -2.58 -6.23
CA LEU A 87 -0.56 -2.61 -7.64
C LEU A 87 -1.31 -1.55 -8.46
N VAL A 88 -2.63 -1.44 -8.28
CA VAL A 88 -3.44 -0.42 -8.96
C VAL A 88 -3.02 0.99 -8.54
N ALA A 89 -2.77 1.22 -7.25
CA ALA A 89 -2.32 2.50 -6.73
C ALA A 89 -0.93 2.88 -7.27
N ALA A 90 0.04 1.96 -7.30
CA ALA A 90 1.37 2.20 -7.85
C ALA A 90 1.30 2.60 -9.33
N ILE A 91 0.44 1.94 -10.11
CA ILE A 91 0.21 2.28 -11.52
C ILE A 91 -0.42 3.68 -11.63
N ALA A 92 -1.47 3.97 -10.86
CA ALA A 92 -2.15 5.26 -10.89
C ALA A 92 -1.22 6.43 -10.48
N VAL A 93 -0.43 6.25 -9.42
CA VAL A 93 0.58 7.24 -8.97
C VAL A 93 1.69 7.38 -10.01
N GLY A 94 2.12 6.27 -10.64
CA GLY A 94 3.06 6.30 -11.75
C GLY A 94 2.56 7.15 -12.92
N PHE A 95 1.30 7.00 -13.32
CA PHE A 95 0.68 7.87 -14.34
C PHE A 95 0.55 9.32 -13.89
N ALA A 96 0.22 9.57 -12.62
CA ALA A 96 0.13 10.93 -12.08
C ALA A 96 1.48 11.67 -12.15
N SER A 97 2.62 10.97 -12.13
CA SER A 97 3.94 11.58 -12.32
C SER A 97 4.09 12.32 -13.66
N ALA A 98 3.35 11.92 -14.70
CA ALA A 98 3.36 12.61 -16.00
C ALA A 98 2.75 14.02 -15.94
N THR A 99 2.04 14.35 -14.86
CA THR A 99 1.44 15.67 -14.64
C THR A 99 2.31 16.58 -13.76
N ALA A 100 3.49 16.13 -13.36
CA ALA A 100 4.42 16.89 -12.52
C ALA A 100 5.10 18.02 -13.30
N ALA A 101 5.24 19.18 -12.65
CA ALA A 101 5.81 20.39 -13.25
C ALA A 101 7.34 20.37 -13.36
N THR A 102 8.03 19.51 -12.59
CA THR A 102 9.49 19.43 -12.57
C THR A 102 9.99 18.00 -12.46
N LEU A 103 11.22 17.74 -12.92
CA LEU A 103 11.87 16.43 -12.79
C LEU A 103 11.99 15.98 -11.32
N LEU A 104 12.23 16.90 -10.38
CA LEU A 104 12.29 16.56 -8.96
C LEU A 104 10.96 16.05 -8.44
N ILE A 105 9.84 16.65 -8.86
CA ILE A 105 8.50 16.20 -8.48
C ILE A 105 8.19 14.85 -9.17
N VAL A 106 8.58 14.66 -10.44
CA VAL A 106 8.47 13.36 -11.11
C VAL A 106 9.19 12.27 -10.29
N LEU A 107 10.45 12.50 -9.92
CA LEU A 107 11.24 11.55 -9.14
C LEU A 107 10.63 11.27 -7.76
N ALA A 108 10.09 12.28 -7.10
CA ALA A 108 9.40 12.12 -5.83
C ALA A 108 8.14 11.24 -5.97
N VAL A 109 7.28 11.52 -6.95
CA VAL A 109 6.06 10.75 -7.21
C VAL A 109 6.38 9.32 -7.63
N VAL A 110 7.40 9.12 -8.47
CA VAL A 110 7.87 7.79 -8.88
C VAL A 110 8.42 7.00 -7.69
N THR A 111 9.14 7.65 -6.77
CA THR A 111 9.63 7.00 -5.55
C THR A 111 8.48 6.51 -4.69
N VAL A 112 7.43 7.30 -4.52
CA VAL A 112 6.19 6.87 -3.84
C VAL A 112 5.55 5.68 -4.57
N ALA A 113 5.49 5.69 -5.90
CA ALA A 113 4.97 4.55 -6.66
C ALA A 113 5.80 3.27 -6.44
N ILE A 114 7.13 3.40 -6.36
CA ILE A 114 8.04 2.28 -6.06
C ILE A 114 7.79 1.74 -4.65
N ASP A 115 7.67 2.60 -3.64
CA ASP A 115 7.36 2.18 -2.27
C ASP A 115 6.07 1.34 -2.21
N ILE A 116 5.02 1.80 -2.89
CA ILE A 116 3.74 1.09 -2.98
C ILE A 116 3.93 -0.27 -3.69
N ALA A 117 4.70 -0.32 -4.78
CA ALA A 117 5.00 -1.57 -5.48
C ALA A 117 5.84 -2.55 -4.64
N LEU A 118 6.73 -2.05 -3.80
CA LEU A 118 7.49 -2.85 -2.84
C LEU A 118 6.58 -3.45 -1.77
N PHE A 119 5.57 -2.71 -1.29
CA PHE A 119 4.54 -3.27 -0.41
C PHE A 119 3.76 -4.40 -1.11
N ALA A 120 3.31 -4.20 -2.35
CA ALA A 120 2.64 -5.24 -3.14
C ALA A 120 3.53 -6.49 -3.29
N THR A 121 4.83 -6.29 -3.54
CA THR A 121 5.81 -7.39 -3.63
C THR A 121 5.95 -8.12 -2.30
N SER A 122 6.03 -7.39 -1.18
CA SER A 122 6.10 -8.00 0.15
C SER A 122 4.86 -8.87 0.46
N GLN A 123 3.68 -8.42 0.02
CA GLN A 123 2.42 -9.13 0.19
C GLN A 123 2.37 -10.37 -0.71
N ALA A 124 2.88 -10.29 -1.94
CA ALA A 124 3.05 -11.44 -2.83
C ALA A 124 3.99 -12.49 -2.25
N VAL A 125 5.12 -12.07 -1.66
CA VAL A 125 6.07 -12.96 -0.97
C VAL A 125 5.40 -13.61 0.24
N ALA A 126 4.67 -12.83 1.06
CA ALA A 126 3.92 -13.34 2.20
C ALA A 126 2.86 -14.37 1.77
N LEU A 127 2.13 -14.12 0.67
CA LEU A 127 1.16 -15.06 0.11
C LEU A 127 1.78 -16.38 -0.35
N ARG A 128 2.96 -16.33 -0.98
CA ARG A 128 3.69 -17.54 -1.41
C ARG A 128 4.23 -18.34 -0.22
N ALA A 129 4.53 -17.69 0.90
CA ALA A 129 4.95 -18.34 2.13
C ALA A 129 3.79 -19.00 2.90
N LEU A 130 2.54 -18.62 2.59
CA LEU A 130 1.37 -19.26 3.17
C LEU A 130 1.02 -20.56 2.43
N PRO A 131 0.67 -21.64 3.15
CA PRO A 131 0.27 -22.90 2.53
C PRO A 131 -0.99 -22.68 1.68
N VAL A 132 -0.98 -23.22 0.45
CA VAL A 132 -2.21 -23.40 -0.32
C VAL A 132 -3.04 -24.41 0.48
N ARG A 133 -4.12 -23.96 1.12
CA ARG A 133 -5.15 -24.91 1.56
C ARG A 133 -5.63 -25.62 0.29
N GLY A 134 -5.35 -26.91 0.19
CA GLY A 134 -6.06 -27.84 -0.70
C GLY A 134 -7.51 -27.95 -0.26
#